data_AF-A0A8J2B5U3-F1
#
_entry.id   AF-A0A8J2B5U3-F1
#
_cell.length_a   1.000
_cell.length_b   1.000
_cell.length_c   1.000
_cell.angle_alpha   90.00
_cell.angle_beta   90.00
_cell.angle_gamma   90.00
#
_symmetry.space_group_name_H-M   'P 1'
#
loop_
_entity.id
_entity.type
_entity.pdbx_description
1 polymer ?
#
loop_
_entity_poly.entity_id
_entity_poly.type
_entity_poly.pdbx_seq_one_letter_code
_entity_poly.pdbx_strand_id
1 'polypeptide(L)'
;MSLFFPSPATLFAKMGPTKGRGPLISKRAPHFRKGFGSIGLGRHTKKAFFHVNPQLVPMFKVPDLTGFKLKPYVSRRTPVVNNACEYWRTGHFIP
;
A
#
# COMPACT_ATOMS: atom_id res chain seq x y z
N MET A 1 21.72 -29.62 20.35
CA MET A 1 20.25 -29.43 20.36
C MET A 1 19.94 -27.94 20.22
N SER A 2 19.66 -27.47 19.01
CA SER A 2 19.15 -26.10 18.79
C SER A 2 17.68 -26.19 18.39
N LEU A 3 16.82 -25.58 19.19
CA LEU A 3 15.38 -25.49 18.93
C LEU A 3 15.15 -24.38 17.90
N PHE A 4 14.74 -24.77 16.69
CA PHE A 4 14.31 -23.84 15.66
C PHE A 4 12.86 -23.43 15.97
N PHE A 5 12.65 -22.25 16.54
CA PHE A 5 11.31 -21.67 16.70
C PHE A 5 10.87 -21.07 15.36
N PRO A 6 9.84 -21.61 14.67
CA PRO A 6 9.31 -20.97 13.48
C PRO A 6 8.58 -19.68 13.88
N SER A 7 8.88 -18.59 13.16
CA SER A 7 8.23 -17.28 13.27
C SER A 7 6.69 -17.40 13.22
N PRO A 8 5.95 -16.61 14.05
CA PRO A 8 4.49 -16.69 14.16
C PRO A 8 3.73 -16.24 12.92
N ALA A 9 4.41 -15.68 11.91
CA ALA A 9 3.79 -15.24 10.65
C ALA A 9 3.27 -16.40 9.77
N THR A 10 3.58 -17.65 10.12
CA THR A 10 3.26 -18.84 9.32
C THR A 10 1.95 -19.54 9.70
N LEU A 11 1.30 -19.14 10.80
CA LEU A 11 0.27 -19.94 11.47
C LEU A 11 -1.16 -19.86 10.89
N PHE A 12 -1.44 -18.95 9.94
CA PHE A 12 -2.80 -18.78 9.40
C PHE A 12 -2.90 -18.72 7.88
N ALA A 13 -1.86 -19.12 7.14
CA ALA A 13 -2.00 -19.28 5.70
C ALA A 13 -2.59 -20.66 5.38
N LYS A 14 -3.73 -20.70 4.67
CA LYS A 14 -4.27 -21.94 4.09
C LYS A 14 -3.20 -22.51 3.14
N MET A 15 -2.47 -23.53 3.59
CA MET A 15 -1.43 -24.21 2.81
C MET A 15 -2.10 -25.19 1.86
N GLY A 16 -1.67 -25.20 0.60
CA GLY A 16 -2.19 -26.12 -0.40
C GLY A 16 -1.61 -27.51 -0.20
N PRO A 17 -2.26 -28.56 -0.74
CA PRO A 17 -1.82 -29.95 -0.57
C PRO A 17 -0.45 -30.27 -1.22
N THR A 18 0.16 -29.34 -1.97
CA THR A 18 1.49 -29.53 -2.56
C THR A 18 2.58 -29.19 -1.53
N LYS A 19 3.24 -30.23 -1.03
CA LYS A 19 4.41 -30.16 -0.12
C LYS A 19 5.45 -29.14 -0.64
N GLY A 20 5.77 -28.12 0.18
CA GLY A 20 6.98 -27.29 0.01
C GLY A 20 6.88 -25.94 -0.73
N ARG A 21 5.69 -25.41 -1.07
CA ARG A 21 5.56 -24.16 -1.86
C ARG A 21 4.84 -23.00 -1.14
N GLY A 22 5.30 -22.64 0.07
CA GLY A 22 4.88 -21.40 0.76
C GLY A 22 3.35 -21.21 0.90
N PRO A 23 2.88 -20.01 1.29
CA PRO A 23 1.45 -19.73 1.39
C PRO A 23 0.76 -19.76 0.02
N LEU A 24 -0.47 -20.29 -0.06
CA LEU A 24 -1.21 -20.37 -1.31
C LEU A 24 -1.39 -19.00 -1.97
N ILE A 25 -1.23 -18.94 -3.29
CA ILE A 25 -1.55 -17.78 -4.12
C ILE A 25 -2.74 -18.10 -5.03
N SER A 26 -3.44 -17.08 -5.51
CA SER A 26 -4.64 -17.22 -6.36
C SER A 26 -4.39 -18.03 -7.64
N LYS A 27 -3.17 -18.05 -8.17
CA LYS A 27 -2.81 -18.80 -9.38
C LYS A 27 -2.57 -20.30 -9.16
N ARG A 28 -2.34 -20.73 -7.92
CA ARG A 28 -1.89 -22.09 -7.60
C ARG A 28 -2.98 -22.98 -6.97
N ALA A 29 -4.19 -22.46 -6.80
CA ALA A 29 -5.30 -23.20 -6.21
C ALA A 29 -6.56 -23.02 -7.08
N PRO A 30 -7.07 -24.09 -7.72
CA PRO A 30 -8.31 -24.02 -8.49
C PRO A 30 -9.47 -23.63 -7.56
N HIS A 31 -10.38 -22.77 -8.04
CA HIS A 31 -11.55 -22.25 -7.32
C HIS A 31 -11.28 -21.40 -6.06
N PHE A 32 -10.03 -21.19 -5.65
CA PHE A 32 -9.70 -20.40 -4.46
C PHE A 32 -9.49 -18.91 -4.78
N ARG A 33 -10.26 -18.03 -4.12
CA ARG A 33 -10.19 -16.56 -4.28
C ARG A 33 -9.52 -15.94 -3.04
N LYS A 34 -8.20 -15.77 -3.05
CA LYS A 34 -7.43 -15.20 -1.92
C LYS A 34 -7.52 -13.66 -1.82
N GLY A 35 -7.64 -12.96 -2.95
CA GLY A 35 -7.47 -11.50 -3.01
C GLY A 35 -6.01 -11.06 -2.82
N PHE A 36 -5.75 -9.77 -3.03
CA PHE A 36 -4.42 -9.15 -2.91
C PHE A 36 -4.41 -7.93 -1.97
N GLY A 37 -5.34 -7.87 -1.02
CA GLY A 37 -5.47 -6.74 -0.10
C GLY A 37 -6.03 -5.46 -0.73
N SER A 38 -6.69 -5.57 -1.89
CA SER A 38 -7.41 -4.46 -2.51
C SER A 38 -8.61 -4.03 -1.64
N ILE A 39 -8.84 -2.71 -1.55
CA ILE A 39 -9.97 -2.12 -0.81
C ILE A 39 -11.31 -2.59 -1.42
N GLY A 40 -12.27 -2.94 -0.56
CA GLY A 40 -13.63 -3.25 -1.00
C GLY A 40 -14.39 -1.99 -1.40
N LEU A 41 -14.60 -1.78 -2.71
CA LEU A 41 -15.19 -0.56 -3.27
C LEU A 41 -16.73 -0.49 -3.17
N GLY A 42 -17.37 -1.46 -2.53
CA GLY A 42 -18.82 -1.61 -2.58
C GLY A 42 -19.27 -2.98 -2.09
N ARG A 43 -20.39 -3.46 -2.63
CA ARG A 43 -21.01 -4.72 -2.18
C ARG A 43 -21.39 -5.65 -3.33
N HIS A 44 -21.37 -6.94 -3.06
CA HIS A 44 -21.99 -7.92 -3.93
C HIS A 44 -23.53 -7.86 -3.82
N THR A 45 -24.20 -8.13 -4.93
CA THR A 45 -25.66 -8.23 -5.03
C THR A 45 -26.10 -9.70 -4.95
N LYS A 46 -27.39 -9.94 -4.70
CA LYS A 46 -27.97 -11.29 -4.65
C LYS A 46 -27.75 -12.08 -5.95
N LYS A 47 -27.62 -11.41 -7.08
CA LYS A 47 -27.39 -12.01 -8.40
C LYS A 47 -25.90 -12.05 -8.79
N ALA A 48 -25.00 -12.08 -7.80
CA ALA A 48 -23.53 -12.12 -7.95
C ALA A 48 -22.87 -10.93 -8.68
N PHE A 49 -23.61 -9.92 -9.13
CA PHE A 49 -23.04 -8.65 -9.61
C PHE A 49 -22.42 -7.85 -8.46
N PHE A 50 -21.56 -6.90 -8.79
CA PHE A 50 -20.94 -5.99 -7.83
C PHE A 50 -21.47 -4.57 -8.02
N HIS A 51 -21.94 -3.94 -6.94
CA HIS A 51 -22.40 -2.56 -6.94
C HIS A 51 -21.36 -1.67 -6.26
N VAL A 52 -20.71 -0.80 -7.04
CA VAL A 52 -19.68 0.13 -6.57
C VAL A 52 -20.33 1.29 -5.82
N ASN A 53 -19.80 1.65 -4.65
CA ASN A 53 -20.17 2.90 -3.97
C ASN A 53 -19.13 3.98 -4.32
N PRO A 54 -19.51 5.04 -5.05
CA PRO A 54 -18.59 6.12 -5.42
C PRO A 54 -17.87 6.77 -4.23
N GLN A 55 -18.48 6.78 -3.04
CA GLN A 55 -17.88 7.36 -1.83
C GLN A 55 -16.70 6.55 -1.28
N LEU A 56 -16.65 5.25 -1.57
CA LEU A 56 -15.57 4.35 -1.12
C LEU A 56 -14.41 4.29 -2.13
N VAL A 57 -14.58 4.91 -3.31
CA VAL A 57 -13.54 4.95 -4.33
C VAL A 57 -12.51 6.01 -3.94
N PRO A 58 -11.24 5.65 -3.69
CA PRO A 58 -10.22 6.62 -3.33
C PRO A 58 -9.97 7.56 -4.52
N MET A 59 -10.15 8.86 -4.28
CA MET A 59 -9.87 9.91 -5.25
C MET A 59 -8.59 10.64 -4.86
N PHE A 60 -7.59 10.59 -5.74
CA PHE A 60 -6.39 11.41 -5.57
C PHE A 60 -6.68 12.84 -6.02
N LYS A 61 -6.73 13.77 -5.06
CA LYS A 61 -6.87 15.20 -5.35
C LYS A 61 -5.50 15.75 -5.72
N VAL A 62 -5.27 15.88 -7.03
CA VAL A 62 -4.03 16.43 -7.57
C VAL A 62 -4.23 17.94 -7.79
N PRO A 63 -3.37 18.80 -7.22
CA PRO A 63 -3.42 20.24 -7.50
C PRO A 63 -3.01 20.53 -8.94
N ASP A 64 -3.39 21.70 -9.45
CA ASP A 64 -2.88 22.16 -10.76
C ASP A 64 -1.36 22.41 -10.66
N LEU A 65 -0.61 21.79 -11.57
CA LEU A 65 0.86 21.84 -11.61
C LEU A 65 1.38 22.75 -12.73
N THR A 66 0.50 23.48 -13.40
CA THR A 66 0.87 24.36 -14.51
C THR A 66 1.78 25.48 -13.99
N GLY A 67 3.02 25.54 -14.50
CA GLY A 67 4.01 26.55 -14.10
C GLY A 67 4.79 26.26 -12.81
N PHE A 68 4.68 25.05 -12.25
CA PHE A 68 5.37 24.70 -11.00
C PHE A 68 6.89 24.61 -11.20
N LYS A 69 7.64 25.44 -10.46
CA LYS A 69 9.11 25.53 -10.57
C LYS A 69 9.83 24.38 -9.86
N LEU A 70 9.17 23.71 -8.91
CA LEU A 70 9.75 22.64 -8.13
C LEU A 70 9.85 21.35 -8.95
N LYS A 71 11.04 20.74 -8.91
CA LYS A 71 11.37 19.47 -9.58
C LYS A 71 11.48 18.36 -8.52
N PRO A 72 11.32 17.08 -8.89
CA PRO A 72 11.42 15.97 -7.94
C PRO A 72 12.79 15.86 -7.27
N TYR A 73 13.83 16.40 -7.92
CA TYR A 73 15.20 16.39 -7.42
C TYR A 73 15.80 17.79 -7.44
N VAL A 74 16.70 18.01 -6.49
CA VAL A 74 17.56 19.20 -6.42
C VAL A 74 18.87 18.91 -7.16
N SER A 75 19.50 19.95 -7.71
CA SER A 75 20.81 19.80 -8.37
C SER A 75 21.86 19.29 -7.38
N ARG A 76 22.80 18.46 -7.82
CA ARG A 76 23.89 17.97 -6.93
C ARG A 76 24.85 19.07 -6.47
N ARG A 77 24.79 20.26 -7.08
CA ARG A 77 25.63 21.41 -6.72
C ARG A 77 25.10 22.19 -5.51
N THR A 78 23.84 22.02 -5.14
CA THR A 78 23.30 22.71 -3.96
C THR A 78 23.87 22.08 -2.69
N PRO A 79 24.42 22.88 -1.76
CA PRO A 79 24.91 22.36 -0.49
C PRO A 79 23.76 21.81 0.35
N VAL A 80 24.04 20.77 1.14
CA VAL A 80 23.08 20.22 2.10
C VAL A 80 22.95 21.20 3.26
N VAL A 81 21.72 21.60 3.57
CA VAL A 81 21.44 22.50 4.70
C VAL A 81 21.44 21.68 5.99
N ASN A 82 22.47 21.86 6.82
CA ASN A 82 22.66 21.08 8.06
C ASN A 82 21.74 21.52 9.21
N ASN A 83 21.20 22.75 9.20
CA ASN A 83 20.38 23.32 10.25
C ASN A 83 18.97 23.66 9.75
N ALA A 84 18.25 22.64 9.31
CA ALA A 84 16.88 22.79 8.82
C ALA A 84 15.82 23.06 9.90
N CYS A 85 16.23 23.13 11.16
CA CYS A 85 15.31 23.12 12.30
C CYS A 85 14.52 24.44 12.46
N GLU A 86 14.96 25.57 11.88
CA GLU A 86 14.29 26.86 12.14
C GLU A 86 13.01 27.11 11.34
N TYR A 87 12.84 26.52 10.16
CA TYR A 87 11.65 26.76 9.34
C TYR A 87 10.45 25.87 9.69
N TRP A 88 10.62 24.92 10.63
CA TRP A 88 9.56 24.00 11.07
C TRP A 88 9.29 24.03 12.58
N ARG A 89 9.79 25.01 13.35
CA ARG A 89 9.56 25.01 14.80
C ARG A 89 8.10 25.18 15.21
N THR A 90 7.27 25.81 14.38
CA THR A 90 5.86 26.13 14.71
C THR A 90 4.84 25.57 13.72
N GLY A 91 5.25 24.91 12.64
CA GLY A 91 4.32 24.27 11.69
C GLY A 91 3.34 25.21 10.97
N HIS A 92 3.50 26.53 11.07
CA HIS A 92 2.61 27.52 10.45
C HIS A 92 3.34 28.28 9.33
N PHE A 93 2.76 28.26 8.13
CA PHE A 93 3.14 29.13 7.03
C PHE A 93 2.56 30.53 7.30
N ILE A 94 3.42 31.53 7.50
CA ILE A 94 3.01 32.94 7.53
C ILE A 94 3.23 33.48 6.11
N PRO A 95 2.17 34.02 5.46
CA PRO A 95 2.22 34.47 4.06
C PRO A 95 3.18 35.64 3.82
#